data_AF-A0A1J3GCU2-F1
#
_entry.id   AF-A0A1J3GCU2-F1
#
_cell.length_a   1.000
_cell.length_b   1.000
_cell.length_c   1.000
_cell.angle_alpha   90.00
_cell.angle_beta   90.00
_cell.angle_gamma   90.00
#
_symmetry.space_group_name_H-M   'P 1'
#
loop_
_entity.id
_entity.type
_entity.pdbx_description
1 polymer ?
#
loop_
_entity_poly.entity_id
_entity_poly.type
_entity_poly.pdbx_seq_one_letter_code
_entity_poly.pdbx_strand_id
1 'polypeptide(L)'
;IPAAPASVSWSFSQSRAIRTNLTASGPRPNPQGSYHYGMVNVTRTFRLANSAGQINDKQRYAVNSASFYPSDTPLKLADYFNISGVYKPGSISDQPT
;
A
#
# COMPACT_ATOMS: atom_id res chain seq x y z
N ILE A 1 -30.33 -31.86 14.11
CA ILE A 1 -29.15 -31.15 13.56
C ILE A 1 -29.25 -31.22 12.04
N PRO A 2 -29.21 -30.09 11.30
CA PRO A 2 -29.37 -30.13 9.85
C PRO A 2 -28.17 -30.81 9.18
N ALA A 3 -28.41 -31.41 8.01
CA ALA A 3 -27.36 -32.08 7.24
C ALA A 3 -26.27 -31.09 6.79
N ALA A 4 -25.02 -31.54 6.78
CA ALA A 4 -23.89 -30.73 6.31
C ALA A 4 -24.09 -30.35 4.83
N PRO A 5 -23.67 -29.14 4.39
CA PRO A 5 -23.83 -28.72 3.01
C PRO A 5 -23.13 -29.69 2.04
N ALA A 6 -23.82 -30.09 0.96
CA ALA A 6 -23.32 -31.04 -0.03
C ALA A 6 -22.08 -30.56 -0.82
N SER A 7 -21.61 -29.33 -0.58
CA SER A 7 -20.53 -28.65 -1.30
C SER A 7 -19.12 -28.98 -0.78
N VAL A 8 -18.95 -29.96 0.12
CA VAL A 8 -17.63 -30.36 0.63
C VAL A 8 -16.68 -30.72 -0.53
N SER A 9 -17.17 -31.48 -1.51
CA SER A 9 -16.39 -31.83 -2.71
C SER A 9 -15.97 -30.61 -3.55
N TRP A 10 -16.85 -29.61 -3.66
CA TRP A 10 -16.56 -28.35 -4.34
C TRP A 10 -15.48 -27.55 -3.59
N SER A 11 -15.57 -27.45 -2.26
CA SER A 11 -14.56 -26.78 -1.42
C SER A 11 -13.19 -27.46 -1.50
N PHE A 12 -13.14 -28.79 -1.52
CA PHE A 12 -11.89 -29.55 -1.72
C PHE A 12 -11.33 -29.41 -3.15
N SER A 13 -12.20 -29.28 -4.15
CA SER A 13 -11.75 -29.09 -5.54
C SER A 13 -11.20 -27.67 -5.73
N GLN A 14 -11.84 -26.67 -5.11
CA GLN A 14 -11.37 -25.29 -5.09
C GLN A 14 -9.99 -25.17 -4.41
N SER A 15 -9.80 -25.79 -3.24
CA SER A 15 -8.51 -25.74 -2.54
C SER A 15 -7.39 -26.41 -3.33
N ARG A 16 -7.68 -27.53 -4.02
CA ARG A 16 -6.72 -28.22 -4.90
C ARG A 16 -6.43 -27.48 -6.21
N ALA A 17 -7.29 -26.53 -6.61
CA ALA A 17 -7.10 -25.72 -7.81
C ALA A 17 -6.14 -24.55 -7.59
N ILE A 18 -5.81 -24.21 -6.33
CA ILE A 18 -4.81 -23.17 -6.03
C ILE A 18 -3.44 -23.66 -6.50
N ARG A 19 -2.92 -23.05 -7.56
CA ARG A 19 -1.55 -23.23 -8.03
C ARG A 19 -0.73 -22.02 -7.60
N THR A 20 0.22 -22.22 -6.69
CA THR A 20 1.21 -21.18 -6.37
C THR A 20 2.38 -21.33 -7.32
N ASN A 21 2.54 -20.38 -8.25
CA ASN A 21 3.78 -20.29 -9.01
C ASN A 21 4.85 -19.61 -8.13
N LEU A 22 5.73 -20.43 -7.53
CA LEU A 22 6.82 -19.95 -6.66
C LEU A 22 8.06 -19.49 -7.45
N THR A 23 8.03 -19.54 -8.80
CA THR A 23 9.13 -19.01 -9.62
C THR A 23 9.19 -17.49 -9.63
N ALA A 24 8.10 -16.82 -9.27
CA ALA A 24 8.08 -15.37 -9.04
C ALA A 24 8.68 -15.01 -7.66
N SER A 25 9.88 -15.49 -7.38
CA SER A 25 10.74 -14.78 -6.43
C SER A 25 11.21 -13.53 -7.16
N GLY A 26 10.67 -12.36 -6.81
CA GLY A 26 11.27 -11.10 -7.25
C GLY A 26 12.77 -11.15 -6.93
N PRO A 27 13.67 -11.01 -7.92
CA PRO A 27 15.11 -11.12 -7.69
C PRO A 27 15.50 -10.22 -6.53
N ARG A 28 15.83 -10.83 -5.38
CA ARG A 28 16.47 -10.11 -4.28
C ARG A 28 17.96 -10.35 -4.43
N PRO A 29 18.79 -9.31 -4.52
CA PRO A 29 20.24 -9.46 -4.65
C PRO A 29 20.97 -10.22 -3.53
N ASN A 30 20.27 -10.76 -2.52
CA ASN A 30 20.89 -11.32 -1.32
C ASN A 30 20.28 -12.69 -0.94
N PRO A 31 21.08 -13.66 -0.44
CA PRO A 31 20.61 -14.97 -0.03
C PRO A 31 19.51 -14.88 1.05
N GLN A 32 18.48 -15.70 0.90
CA GLN A 32 17.33 -15.72 1.80
C GLN A 32 17.72 -16.45 3.09
N GLY A 33 17.76 -15.75 4.23
CA GLY A 33 17.94 -16.39 5.55
C GLY A 33 18.66 -15.59 6.65
N SER A 34 19.27 -14.45 6.35
CA SER A 34 20.06 -13.71 7.36
C SER A 34 20.12 -12.20 7.08
N TYR A 35 18.95 -11.59 6.85
CA TYR A 35 18.86 -10.13 6.89
C TYR A 35 18.98 -9.68 8.35
N HIS A 36 20.17 -9.21 8.71
CA HIS A 36 20.38 -8.51 9.96
C HIS A 36 19.82 -7.09 9.80
N TYR A 37 18.50 -6.96 9.95
CA TYR A 37 17.79 -5.68 9.79
C TYR A 37 18.42 -4.55 10.63
N GLY A 38 19.02 -4.86 11.78
CA GLY A 38 19.71 -3.90 12.64
C GLY A 38 21.03 -3.34 12.09
N MET A 39 21.61 -3.93 11.03
CA MET A 39 22.81 -3.42 10.36
C MET A 39 22.48 -2.58 9.10
N VAL A 40 21.20 -2.47 8.73
CA VAL A 40 20.78 -1.64 7.60
C VAL A 40 20.56 -0.21 8.10
N ASN A 41 21.34 0.72 7.56
CA ASN A 41 21.18 2.14 7.90
C ASN A 41 19.79 2.65 7.48
N VAL A 42 19.05 3.20 8.44
CA VAL A 42 17.79 3.89 8.18
C VAL A 42 18.10 5.21 7.48
N THR A 43 17.69 5.35 6.22
CA THR A 43 17.94 6.57 5.43
C THR A 43 16.88 7.64 5.65
N ARG A 44 15.66 7.26 6.05
CA ARG A 44 14.54 8.17 6.30
C ARG A 44 13.52 7.53 7.24
N THR A 45 12.97 8.33 8.15
CA THR A 45 11.92 7.90 9.10
C THR A 45 10.67 8.73 8.88
N PHE A 46 9.54 8.06 8.64
CA PHE A 46 8.23 8.71 8.54
C PHE A 46 7.40 8.38 9.77
N ARG A 47 6.96 9.40 10.49
CA ARG A 47 5.97 9.31 11.56
C ARG A 47 4.64 9.80 11.01
N LEU A 48 3.66 8.89 10.93
CA LEU A 48 2.34 9.19 10.40
C LEU A 48 1.35 9.41 11.55
N ALA A 49 0.63 10.53 11.53
CA ALA A 49 -0.49 10.77 12.42
C ALA A 49 -1.75 11.10 11.62
N ASN A 50 -2.87 10.52 12.04
CA ASN A 50 -4.17 10.81 11.47
C ASN A 50 -4.70 12.11 12.08
N SER A 51 -5.30 12.95 11.26
CA SER A 51 -6.04 14.13 11.70
C SER A 51 -7.37 14.24 10.96
N ALA A 52 -8.30 14.97 11.57
CA ALA A 52 -9.63 15.22 11.02
C ALA A 52 -9.86 16.73 11.00
N GLY A 53 -10.45 17.25 9.93
CA GLY A 53 -10.67 18.69 9.77
C GLY A 53 -11.78 19.01 8.76
N GLN A 54 -12.26 20.24 8.82
CA GLN A 54 -13.24 20.77 7.88
C GLN A 54 -12.51 21.46 6.72
N ILE A 55 -12.71 20.97 5.49
CA ILE A 55 -12.16 21.57 4.27
C ILE A 55 -13.33 21.81 3.31
N ASN A 56 -13.60 23.07 2.98
CA ASN A 56 -14.76 23.49 2.18
C ASN A 56 -16.07 22.92 2.74
N ASP A 57 -16.33 23.13 4.04
CA ASP A 57 -17.52 22.68 4.77
C ASP A 57 -17.78 21.16 4.75
N LYS A 58 -16.77 20.37 4.37
CA LYS A 58 -16.82 18.92 4.36
C LYS A 58 -15.82 18.35 5.36
N GLN A 59 -16.28 17.41 6.17
CA GLN A 59 -15.42 16.60 7.03
C GLN A 59 -14.44 15.81 6.15
N ARG A 60 -13.15 15.99 6.40
CA ARG A 60 -12.06 15.25 5.75
C ARG A 60 -11.11 14.66 6.78
N TYR A 61 -10.38 13.65 6.33
CA TYR A 61 -9.33 12.99 7.07
C TYR A 61 -8.01 13.19 6.35
N ALA A 62 -6.97 13.45 7.12
CA ALA A 62 -5.65 13.77 6.64
C ALA A 62 -4.60 12.91 7.35
N VAL A 63 -3.44 12.79 6.72
CA VAL A 63 -2.24 12.20 7.32
C VAL A 63 -1.17 13.27 7.33
N ASN A 64 -0.58 13.55 8.49
CA ASN A 64 0.40 14.64 8.68
C ASN A 64 -0.10 15.97 8.08
N SER A 65 -1.37 16.31 8.36
CA SER A 65 -2.06 17.53 7.90
C SER A 65 -2.27 17.63 6.38
N ALA A 66 -1.95 16.58 5.60
CA ALA A 66 -2.26 16.51 4.17
C ALA A 66 -3.51 15.65 3.92
N SER A 67 -4.54 16.26 3.34
CA SER A 67 -5.74 15.56 2.87
C SER A 67 -5.60 15.24 1.39
N PHE A 68 -5.87 14.00 1.00
CA PHE A 68 -5.89 13.60 -0.40
C PHE A 68 -7.08 14.25 -1.13
N TYR A 69 -6.85 14.66 -2.37
CA TYR A 69 -7.87 15.06 -3.32
C TYR A 69 -7.53 14.43 -4.68
N PRO A 70 -8.48 13.76 -5.35
CA PRO A 70 -8.22 13.15 -6.64
C PRO A 70 -7.89 14.22 -7.69
N SER A 71 -6.78 14.03 -8.40
CA SER A 71 -6.39 14.84 -9.56
C SER A 71 -7.07 14.33 -10.83
N ASP A 72 -7.31 15.23 -11.80
CA ASP A 72 -7.87 14.87 -13.11
C ASP A 72 -6.95 13.93 -13.89
N THR A 73 -5.63 14.13 -13.75
CA THR A 73 -4.61 13.24 -14.31
C THR A 73 -4.22 12.18 -13.26
N PRO A 74 -4.30 10.87 -13.57
CA PRO A 74 -3.81 9.83 -12.67
C PRO A 74 -2.34 10.00 -12.30
N LEU A 75 -2.01 9.95 -11.01
CA LEU A 75 -0.66 10.25 -10.50
C LEU A 75 0.45 9.42 -11.18
N LYS A 76 0.17 8.15 -11.48
CA LYS A 76 1.12 7.27 -12.18
C LYS A 76 1.41 7.72 -13.61
N LEU A 77 0.41 8.26 -14.31
CA LEU A 77 0.59 8.80 -15.66
C LEU A 77 1.30 10.16 -15.60
N ALA A 78 0.95 10.99 -14.62
CA ALA A 78 1.63 12.27 -14.41
C ALA A 78 3.13 12.08 -14.14
N ASP A 79 3.49 11.09 -13.32
CA ASP A 79 4.88 10.72 -13.05
C ASP A 79 5.57 10.16 -14.31
N TYR A 80 4.93 9.22 -15.02
CA TYR A 80 5.50 8.60 -16.22
C TYR A 80 5.79 9.61 -17.35
N PHE A 81 4.90 10.58 -17.56
CA PHE A 81 5.05 11.61 -18.59
C PHE A 81 5.71 12.90 -18.07
N ASN A 82 6.17 12.93 -16.82
CA ASN A 82 6.75 14.12 -16.17
C ASN A 82 5.86 15.37 -16.27
N ILE A 83 4.55 15.21 -16.09
CA ILE A 83 3.57 16.31 -16.15
C ILE A 83 3.68 17.13 -14.86
N SER A 84 4.10 18.39 -15.00
CA SER A 84 4.21 19.32 -13.88
C SER A 84 2.84 19.78 -13.35
N GLY A 85 2.80 20.15 -12.07
CA GLY A 85 1.60 20.72 -11.45
C GLY A 85 0.56 19.72 -10.95
N VAL A 86 0.66 18.43 -11.29
CA VAL A 86 -0.28 17.40 -10.80
C VAL A 86 0.04 16.98 -9.36
N TYR A 87 1.31 16.81 -9.02
CA TYR A 87 1.77 16.49 -7.67
C TYR A 87 3.10 17.17 -7.38
N LYS A 88 3.44 17.27 -6.09
CA LYS A 88 4.73 17.81 -5.63
C LYS A 88 5.39 16.80 -4.69
N PRO A 89 6.56 16.23 -5.05
CA PRO A 89 7.35 15.42 -4.15
C PRO A 89 7.69 16.18 -2.86
N GLY A 90 7.65 15.50 -1.72
CA GLY A 90 7.98 16.12 -0.41
C GLY A 90 6.96 17.15 0.09
N SER A 91 5.74 17.14 -0.44
CA SER A 91 4.64 18.01 0.03
C SER A 91 4.07 17.60 1.39
N ILE A 92 4.31 16.37 1.83
CA ILE A 92 3.88 15.83 3.12
C ILE A 92 5.10 15.76 4.04
N SER A 93 4.97 16.31 5.24
CA SER A 93 6.03 16.28 6.26
C SER A 93 6.29 14.85 6.74
N ASP A 94 7.56 14.53 7.02
CA ASP A 94 7.97 13.24 7.58
C ASP A 94 7.51 13.07 9.03
N GLN A 95 7.18 14.17 9.71
CA GLN A 95 6.69 14.17 11.09
C GLN A 95 5.36 14.94 11.18
N PRO A 96 4.46 14.53 12.09
CA PRO A 96 3.22 15.26 12.32
C PRO A 96 3.50 16.64 12.93
N THR A 97 2.69 17.62 12.55
CA THR A 97 2.66 18.98 13.13
C THR A 97 1.61 19.09 14.22
#